data_AF-A0A3N5XMR2-F1
#
_entry.id   AF-A0A3N5XMR2-F1
#
_cell.length_a   1.000
_cell.length_b   1.000
_cell.length_c   1.000
_cell.angle_alpha   90.00
_cell.angle_beta   90.00
_cell.angle_gamma   90.00
#
_symmetry.space_group_name_H-M   'P 1'
#
loop_
_entity.id
_entity.type
_entity.pdbx_description
1 polymer ?
#
loop_
_entity_poly.entity_id
_entity_poly.type
_entity_poly.pdbx_seq_one_letter_code
_entity_poly.pdbx_strand_id
1 'polypeptide(L)'
;AEGRGGLGRTPTFSQVDLQVTQDFRLGPTRLSLSANVDNLFDQDTWFQYFSSARWRDSVNMSDEVFFGSPWEPAALVAQRRAAGATIRDQQGFQVPNVFQGRRQIRLQAKLMF
;
A
#
# COMPACT_ATOMS: atom_id res chain seq x y z
N ALA A 1 -13.58 15.61 -9.29
CA ALA A 1 -13.33 14.27 -9.82
C ALA A 1 -12.49 13.43 -8.85
N GLU A 2 -13.13 12.98 -7.76
CA GLU A 2 -12.61 11.96 -6.83
C GLU A 2 -12.81 10.55 -7.42
N GLY A 3 -12.30 10.33 -8.64
CA GLY A 3 -12.50 9.10 -9.41
C GLY A 3 -11.20 8.56 -9.99
N ARG A 4 -11.31 7.59 -10.91
CA ARG A 4 -10.18 7.00 -11.65
C ARG A 4 -9.38 8.12 -12.33
N GLY A 5 -8.20 8.44 -11.77
CA GLY A 5 -7.33 9.53 -12.25
C GLY A 5 -7.08 10.68 -11.25
N GLY A 6 -7.81 10.75 -10.12
CA GLY A 6 -7.70 11.85 -9.16
C GLY A 6 -6.53 11.76 -8.17
N LEU A 7 -6.06 10.54 -7.87
CA LEU A 7 -4.97 10.30 -6.91
C LEU A 7 -3.58 10.24 -7.57
N GLY A 8 -3.50 10.43 -8.89
CA GLY A 8 -2.27 10.21 -9.64
C GLY A 8 -1.88 8.73 -9.71
N ARG A 9 -0.75 8.45 -10.37
CA ARG A 9 -0.14 7.12 -10.40
C ARG A 9 0.88 7.03 -9.27
N THR A 10 0.93 5.88 -8.60
CA THR A 10 2.05 5.56 -7.72
C THR A 10 3.34 5.39 -8.55
N PRO A 11 4.52 5.61 -7.96
CA PRO A 11 5.79 5.28 -8.59
C PRO A 11 5.80 3.82 -9.03
N THR A 12 6.59 3.51 -10.05
CA THR A 12 6.80 2.13 -10.48
C THR A 12 7.41 1.32 -9.35
N PHE A 13 6.71 0.27 -8.92
CA PHE A 13 7.24 -0.71 -7.98
C PHE A 13 8.16 -1.70 -8.71
N SER A 14 9.36 -1.90 -8.17
CA SER A 14 10.25 -2.98 -8.56
C SER A 14 10.87 -3.59 -7.30
N GLN A 15 11.15 -4.89 -7.36
CA GLN A 15 11.91 -5.58 -6.32
C GLN A 15 12.63 -6.77 -6.93
N VAL A 16 13.87 -7.00 -6.51
CA VAL A 16 14.65 -8.17 -6.89
C VAL A 16 14.99 -8.93 -5.62
N ASP A 17 14.57 -10.18 -5.58
CA ASP A 17 14.85 -11.11 -4.48
C ASP A 17 15.82 -12.19 -4.97
N LEU A 18 16.68 -12.66 -4.09
CA LEU A 18 17.69 -13.67 -4.38
C LEU A 18 17.57 -14.84 -3.41
N GLN A 19 17.50 -16.06 -3.95
CA GLN A 19 17.65 -17.28 -3.19
C GLN A 19 18.88 -18.04 -3.68
N VAL A 20 19.77 -18.38 -2.74
CA VAL A 20 20.93 -19.23 -3.00
C VAL A 20 20.87 -20.43 -2.06
N THR A 21 20.97 -21.62 -2.62
CA THR A 21 21.05 -22.88 -1.87
C THR A 21 22.25 -23.68 -2.36
N GLN A 22 23.02 -24.20 -1.41
CA GLN A 22 24.17 -25.05 -1.68
C GLN A 22 24.06 -26.32 -0.84
N ASP A 23 24.14 -27.46 -1.52
CA ASP A 23 24.12 -28.77 -0.89
C ASP A 23 25.54 -29.35 -0.83
N PHE A 24 25.91 -29.85 0.34
CA PHE A 24 27.16 -30.53 0.61
C PHE A 24 26.88 -31.98 0.98
N ARG A 25 27.62 -32.90 0.37
CA ARG A 25 27.62 -34.32 0.77
C ARG A 25 28.76 -34.56 1.76
N LEU A 26 28.40 -35.06 2.95
CA LEU A 26 29.31 -35.36 4.05
C LEU A 26 29.18 -36.85 4.39
N GLY A 27 29.69 -37.72 3.52
CA GLY A 27 29.50 -39.17 3.63
C GLY A 27 28.03 -39.56 3.37
N PRO A 28 27.36 -40.33 4.28
CA PRO A 28 25.94 -40.64 4.14
C PRO A 28 25.05 -39.41 4.39
N THR A 29 25.55 -38.43 5.14
CA THR A 29 24.84 -37.23 5.55
C THR A 29 24.90 -36.15 4.47
N ARG A 30 23.86 -35.32 4.40
CA ARG A 30 23.81 -34.13 3.54
C ARG A 30 23.54 -32.89 4.37
N LEU A 31 24.31 -31.84 4.12
CA LEU A 31 24.11 -30.51 4.68
C LEU A 31 23.65 -29.57 3.58
N SER A 32 22.47 -28.99 3.73
CA SER A 32 21.96 -27.93 2.84
C SER A 32 22.07 -26.59 3.55
N LEU A 33 22.76 -25.63 2.93
CA LEU A 33 22.81 -24.24 3.39
C LEU A 33 22.02 -23.38 2.42
N SER A 34 21.18 -22.49 2.93
CA SER A 34 20.39 -21.57 2.10
C SER A 34 20.41 -20.15 2.64
N ALA A 35 20.40 -19.18 1.74
CA ALA A 35 20.21 -17.76 2.03
C ALA A 35 19.09 -17.22 1.13
N ASN A 36 18.12 -16.55 1.74
CA ASN A 36 17.07 -15.79 1.05
C ASN A 36 17.29 -14.30 1.35
N VAL A 37 17.49 -13.51 0.31
CA VAL A 37 17.67 -12.05 0.38
C VAL A 37 16.47 -11.41 -0.29
N ASP A 38 15.59 -10.82 0.52
CA ASP A 38 14.47 -10.01 0.06
C ASP A 38 14.98 -8.57 -0.16
N ASN A 39 14.54 -7.90 -1.23
CA ASN A 39 14.97 -6.56 -1.64
C ASN A 39 16.51 -6.42 -1.76
N LEU A 40 17.11 -7.23 -2.65
CA LEU A 40 18.56 -7.33 -2.88
C LEU A 40 19.25 -5.97 -3.10
N PHE A 41 18.58 -5.07 -3.82
CA PHE A 41 19.10 -3.75 -4.17
C PHE A 41 18.67 -2.63 -3.21
N ASP A 42 18.00 -2.96 -2.10
CA ASP A 42 17.55 -2.01 -1.08
C ASP A 42 16.74 -0.83 -1.66
N GLN A 43 15.84 -1.16 -2.59
CA GLN A 43 14.94 -0.19 -3.21
C GLN A 43 13.91 0.28 -2.19
N ASP A 44 13.61 1.58 -2.21
CA ASP A 44 12.58 2.20 -1.38
C ASP A 44 11.61 2.97 -2.27
N THR A 45 10.36 2.55 -2.24
CA THR A 45 9.26 3.28 -2.85
C THR A 45 7.98 3.04 -2.07
N TRP A 46 7.11 4.03 -2.09
CA TRP A 46 5.71 3.83 -1.74
C TRP A 46 4.94 3.39 -2.98
N PHE A 47 3.88 2.61 -2.77
CA PHE A 47 3.06 2.11 -3.88
C PHE A 47 1.56 2.20 -3.60
N GLN A 48 1.16 2.83 -2.50
CA GLN A 48 -0.24 3.10 -2.18
C GLN A 48 -0.39 4.41 -1.41
N TYR A 49 -1.47 5.13 -1.73
CA TYR A 49 -1.98 6.25 -0.96
C TYR A 49 -3.10 5.81 -0.02
N PHE A 50 -3.19 6.46 1.14
CA PHE A 50 -4.39 6.36 1.95
C PHE A 50 -5.54 7.06 1.23
N SER A 51 -6.57 6.27 0.90
CA SER A 51 -7.68 6.67 0.03
C SER A 51 -9.05 6.19 0.52
N SER A 52 -9.12 5.58 1.70
CA SER A 52 -10.37 4.99 2.22
C SER A 52 -11.44 6.04 2.56
N ALA A 53 -11.04 7.23 2.99
CA ALA A 53 -11.95 8.35 3.22
C ALA A 53 -11.23 9.68 3.06
N ARG A 54 -11.84 10.62 2.33
CA ARG A 54 -11.37 12.02 2.23
C ARG A 54 -11.73 12.85 3.46
N TRP A 55 -12.83 12.52 4.12
CA TRP A 55 -13.32 13.17 5.32
C TRP A 55 -13.40 12.19 6.48
N ARG A 56 -13.22 12.69 7.70
CA ARG A 56 -13.35 11.89 8.93
C ARG A 56 -14.80 11.60 9.30
N ASP A 57 -15.70 12.47 8.85
CA ASP A 57 -17.10 12.47 9.22
C ASP A 57 -17.95 12.00 8.04
N SER A 58 -19.05 11.30 8.32
CA SER A 58 -19.93 10.77 7.27
C SER A 58 -20.61 11.89 6.50
N VAL A 59 -20.45 11.86 5.18
CA VAL A 59 -21.14 12.77 4.26
C VAL A 59 -22.37 12.05 3.69
N ASN A 60 -23.43 11.98 4.48
CA ASN A 60 -24.70 11.37 4.04
C ASN A 60 -25.36 12.26 2.98
N MET A 61 -26.08 11.72 2.01
CA MET A 61 -26.93 12.51 1.09
C MET A 61 -28.28 11.85 0.90
N SER A 62 -29.25 12.58 0.36
CA SER A 62 -30.53 12.00 -0.03
C SER A 62 -30.41 11.30 -1.38
N ASP A 63 -31.27 10.32 -1.61
CA ASP A 63 -31.26 9.52 -2.84
C ASP A 63 -31.53 10.39 -4.08
N GLU A 64 -32.34 11.44 -3.96
CA GLU A 64 -32.61 12.36 -5.06
C GLU A 64 -31.35 13.07 -5.55
N VAL A 65 -30.44 13.43 -4.63
CA VAL A 65 -29.17 14.09 -4.96
C VAL A 65 -28.17 13.08 -5.51
N PHE A 66 -28.18 11.84 -4.99
CA PHE A 66 -27.29 10.78 -5.46
C PHE A 66 -27.60 10.32 -6.88
N PHE A 67 -28.90 10.19 -7.23
CA PHE A 67 -29.34 9.67 -8.53
C PHE A 67 -29.71 10.77 -9.56
N GLY A 68 -29.89 12.02 -9.15
CA GLY A 68 -30.44 13.08 -10.00
C GLY A 68 -29.47 13.80 -10.94
N SER A 69 -28.16 13.70 -10.73
CA SER A 69 -27.12 14.38 -11.53
C SER A 69 -25.75 13.79 -11.21
N PRO A 70 -24.72 13.94 -12.07
CA PRO A 70 -23.34 13.79 -11.63
C PRO A 70 -23.11 14.70 -10.43
N TRP A 71 -22.87 14.11 -9.26
CA TRP A 71 -22.60 14.86 -8.04
C TRP A 71 -21.13 14.74 -7.68
N GLU A 72 -20.55 15.84 -7.23
CA GLU A 72 -19.16 15.91 -6.78
C GLU A 72 -19.14 16.02 -5.24
N PRO A 73 -18.61 15.01 -4.51
CA PRO A 73 -18.66 14.98 -3.05
C PRO A 73 -18.04 16.20 -2.37
N ALA A 74 -16.99 16.75 -2.97
CA ALA A 74 -16.30 17.93 -2.45
C ALA A 74 -17.20 19.18 -2.47
N ALA A 75 -18.09 19.31 -3.46
CA ALA A 75 -19.02 20.43 -3.55
C ALA A 75 -20.10 20.35 -2.45
N LEU A 76 -20.61 19.14 -2.18
CA LEU A 76 -21.58 18.91 -1.10
C LEU A 76 -20.99 19.24 0.28
N VAL A 77 -19.74 18.83 0.54
CA VAL A 77 -19.07 19.16 1.80
C VAL A 77 -18.83 20.66 1.93
N ALA A 78 -18.42 21.34 0.85
CA ALA A 78 -18.26 22.79 0.84
C ALA A 78 -19.58 23.52 1.16
N GLN A 79 -20.69 23.09 0.55
CA GLN A 79 -22.03 23.63 0.84
C GLN A 79 -22.41 23.45 2.31
N ARG A 80 -22.15 22.28 2.90
CA ARG A 80 -22.45 22.01 4.31
C ARG A 80 -21.60 22.82 5.27
N ARG A 81 -20.31 22.99 4.98
CA ARG A 81 -19.42 23.87 5.76
C ARG A 81 -19.91 25.31 5.70
N ALA A 82 -20.35 25.79 4.54
CA ALA A 82 -20.94 27.13 4.39
C ALA A 82 -22.26 27.29 5.18
N ALA A 83 -23.04 26.22 5.33
CA ALA A 83 -24.24 26.18 6.16
C ALA A 83 -23.97 25.99 7.67
N GLY A 84 -22.69 25.94 8.09
CA GLY A 84 -22.29 25.85 9.50
C GLY A 84 -21.97 24.43 10.01
N ALA A 85 -21.94 23.41 9.14
CA ALA A 85 -21.57 22.06 9.56
C ALA A 85 -20.04 21.88 9.71
N THR A 86 -19.62 21.22 10.79
CA THR A 86 -18.21 20.86 11.00
C THR A 86 -17.90 19.48 10.43
N ILE A 87 -17.49 19.44 9.17
CA ILE A 87 -16.96 18.22 8.52
C ILE A 87 -15.44 18.35 8.47
N ARG A 88 -14.69 17.42 9.05
CA ARG A 88 -13.23 17.47 9.10
C ARG A 88 -12.60 16.70 7.95
N ASP A 89 -11.54 17.28 7.38
CA ASP A 89 -10.72 16.58 6.40
C ASP A 89 -9.90 15.48 7.08
N GLN A 90 -9.70 14.38 6.35
CA GLN A 90 -8.84 13.30 6.78
C GLN A 90 -7.39 13.66 6.40
N GLN A 91 -6.56 13.92 7.40
CA GLN A 91 -5.18 14.40 7.19
C GLN A 91 -4.31 13.44 6.38
N GLY A 92 -4.58 12.13 6.46
CA GLY A 92 -3.86 11.12 5.69
C GLY A 92 -4.34 10.98 4.25
N PHE A 93 -5.42 11.65 3.82
CA PHE A 93 -5.93 11.49 2.47
C PHE A 93 -4.86 11.90 1.44
N GLN A 94 -4.60 11.03 0.47
CA GLN A 94 -3.54 11.18 -0.55
C GLN A 94 -2.11 11.17 0.01
N VAL A 95 -1.91 10.76 1.26
CA VAL A 95 -0.56 10.56 1.82
C VAL A 95 -0.14 9.11 1.57
N PRO A 96 1.12 8.87 1.12
CA PRO A 96 1.65 7.51 1.03
C PRO A 96 1.54 6.77 2.36
N ASN A 97 0.97 5.56 2.34
CA ASN A 97 0.73 4.79 3.56
C ASN A 97 1.19 3.33 3.48
N VAL A 98 1.63 2.88 2.32
CA VAL A 98 2.26 1.56 2.15
C VAL A 98 3.56 1.73 1.39
N PHE A 99 4.61 1.15 1.96
CA PHE A 99 6.00 1.29 1.54
C PHE A 99 6.59 -0.08 1.21
N GLN A 100 7.57 -0.09 0.33
CA GLN A 100 8.35 -1.27 0.01
C GLN A 100 9.03 -1.82 1.28
N GLY A 101 9.12 -3.15 1.35
CA GLY A 101 9.76 -3.81 2.46
C GLY A 101 11.27 -3.50 2.51
N ARG A 102 11.81 -3.35 3.72
CA ARG A 102 13.25 -3.25 3.93
C ARG A 102 13.98 -4.50 3.40
N ARG A 103 15.27 -4.34 3.06
CA ARG A 103 16.14 -5.49 2.80
C ARG A 103 16.19 -6.45 3.99
N GLN A 104 15.98 -7.73 3.72
CA GLN A 104 16.00 -8.79 4.72
C GLN A 104 16.80 -9.99 4.24
N ILE A 105 17.65 -10.54 5.11
CA ILE A 105 18.42 -11.75 4.83
C ILE A 105 17.98 -12.85 5.81
N ARG A 106 17.54 -13.99 5.30
CA ARG A 106 17.18 -15.18 6.07
C ARG A 106 18.11 -16.32 5.71
N LEU A 107 18.84 -16.83 6.70
CA LEU A 107 19.72 -17.97 6.58
C LEU A 107 19.03 -19.23 7.09
N GLN A 108 19.27 -20.36 6.42
CA GLN A 108 18.74 -21.66 6.79
C GLN A 108 19.82 -22.73 6.65
N ALA A 109 19.81 -23.70 7.56
CA ALA A 109 20.63 -24.89 7.48
C ALA A 109 19.75 -26.12 7.72
N LYS A 110 19.90 -27.15 6.88
CA LYS A 110 19.18 -28.42 6.99
C LYS A 110 20.16 -29.58 6.94
N LEU A 111 20.12 -30.42 7.96
CA LEU A 111 20.88 -31.67 8.03
C LEU A 111 19.96 -32.85 7.68
N MET A 112 20.44 -33.76 6.85
CA MET A 112 19.71 -34.97 6.41
C MET A 112 20.63 -36.19 6.58
N PHE A 113 20.11 -37.26 7.16
CA PHE A 113 20.84 -38.49 7.48
C PHE A 113 20.53 -39.60 6.49
#